data_AF-A0A367P925-F1
#
_entry.id   AF-A0A367P925-F1
#
_cell.length_a   1.000
_cell.length_b   1.000
_cell.length_c   1.000
_cell.angle_alpha   90.00
_cell.angle_beta   90.00
_cell.angle_gamma   90.00
#
_symmetry.space_group_name_H-M   'P 1'
#
loop_
_entity.id
_entity.type
_entity.pdbx_description
1 polymer ?
#
loop_
_entity_poly.entity_id
_entity_poly.type
_entity_poly.pdbx_seq_one_letter_code
_entity_poly.pdbx_strand_id
1 'polypeptide(L)'
;MPSTPAGRPVSGRRASGFGKRCAAWLAVATTMLCGPALAAPEMPSCYVANQLGSPTAAQRALFLMIDQTTVLDDKLVSELGRHLQGLLRPGTTFRVYSFSAYAQGRYLQQRAAGTLEAPLVDQSLRDATAVKTLKNFDACLKSQYAYGTKLVAESVREALQGSSEALARSDVLASIAAVSQAVRDTAAQQKTVLIVSDMLENSSISSFYSQERMRQIDAAQELRKVEKANVRADFDGASVYVMGAGIVPEPKGARSAAASYRSPQSIEALRTFWDGFFERSNARLVGFGAPALLTPIR
;
A
#
# COMPACT_ATOMS: atom_id res chain seq x y z
N MET A 1 -91.42 -33.85 -17.76
CA MET A 1 -91.11 -35.05 -16.94
C MET A 1 -90.33 -34.59 -15.72
N PRO A 2 -90.58 -35.22 -14.55
CA PRO A 2 -90.57 -34.64 -13.20
C PRO A 2 -89.14 -34.69 -12.57
N SER A 3 -88.78 -34.23 -11.37
CA SER A 3 -89.46 -33.99 -10.08
C SER A 3 -88.46 -33.29 -9.12
N THR A 4 -88.93 -32.31 -8.35
CA THR A 4 -88.42 -31.90 -7.01
C THR A 4 -88.72 -33.02 -5.96
N PRO A 5 -88.24 -33.07 -4.69
CA PRO A 5 -88.05 -31.90 -3.79
C PRO A 5 -86.96 -31.94 -2.67
N ALA A 6 -86.70 -30.73 -2.15
CA ALA A 6 -86.62 -30.27 -0.74
C ALA A 6 -85.64 -30.85 0.30
N GLY A 7 -85.02 -29.91 1.02
CA GLY A 7 -84.56 -30.06 2.41
C GLY A 7 -83.92 -28.79 2.97
N ARG A 8 -84.69 -27.98 3.73
CA ARG A 8 -84.24 -26.85 4.57
C ARG A 8 -84.50 -27.22 6.04
N PRO A 9 -83.72 -26.71 7.01
CA PRO A 9 -84.22 -25.62 7.89
C PRO A 9 -83.16 -24.52 8.16
N VAL A 10 -83.47 -23.22 8.26
CA VAL A 10 -83.89 -22.41 9.46
C VAL A 10 -82.86 -22.54 10.61
N SER A 11 -82.23 -21.54 11.24
CA SER A 11 -82.46 -20.11 11.57
C SER A 11 -81.06 -19.49 11.85
N GLY A 12 -80.75 -18.20 11.63
CA GLY A 12 -81.20 -17.05 12.42
C GLY A 12 -80.13 -16.62 13.45
N ARG A 13 -79.43 -15.49 13.23
CA ARG A 13 -79.19 -14.38 14.19
C ARG A 13 -78.14 -13.39 13.67
N ARG A 14 -78.51 -12.11 13.80
CA ARG A 14 -77.68 -10.90 13.67
C ARG A 14 -76.64 -10.84 14.78
N ALA A 15 -75.47 -10.24 14.52
CA ALA A 15 -74.90 -9.20 15.37
C ALA A 15 -73.72 -8.50 14.67
N SER A 16 -73.78 -7.17 14.69
CA SER A 16 -72.79 -6.18 14.32
C SER A 16 -71.49 -6.26 15.13
N GLY A 17 -70.35 -5.99 14.49
CA GLY A 17 -69.05 -5.81 15.15
C GLY A 17 -68.26 -4.65 14.54
N PHE A 18 -68.18 -3.55 15.29
CA PHE A 18 -67.27 -2.41 15.12
C PHE A 18 -65.81 -2.85 15.19
N GLY A 19 -64.92 -2.16 14.46
CA GLY A 19 -63.47 -2.29 14.70
C GLY A 19 -62.59 -1.57 13.69
N LYS A 20 -62.40 -0.25 13.89
CA LYS A 20 -61.35 0.54 13.24
C LYS A 20 -59.98 -0.07 13.58
N ARG A 21 -59.15 -0.32 12.57
CA ARG A 21 -57.71 -0.61 12.74
C ARG A 21 -56.88 0.44 12.02
N CYS A 22 -56.25 1.30 12.80
CA CYS A 22 -55.16 2.17 12.36
C CYS A 22 -53.95 1.30 12.00
N ALA A 23 -53.45 1.43 10.77
CA ALA A 23 -52.17 0.86 10.36
C ALA A 23 -51.06 1.88 10.67
N ALA A 24 -50.28 1.62 11.71
CA ALA A 24 -49.04 2.33 11.99
C ALA A 24 -47.93 1.72 11.12
N TRP A 25 -47.38 2.52 10.21
CA TRP A 25 -46.17 2.16 9.45
C TRP A 25 -44.94 2.47 10.30
N LEU A 26 -44.23 1.42 10.74
CA LEU A 26 -42.89 1.54 11.32
C LEU A 26 -41.87 1.78 10.20
N ALA A 27 -41.26 2.96 10.18
CA ALA A 27 -40.08 3.22 9.36
C ALA A 27 -38.85 2.59 10.05
N VAL A 28 -38.30 1.52 9.47
CA VAL A 28 -37.01 0.96 9.88
C VAL A 28 -35.92 1.83 9.25
N ALA A 29 -35.32 2.71 10.07
CA ALA A 29 -34.12 3.44 9.68
C ALA A 29 -32.93 2.47 9.69
N THR A 30 -32.51 2.03 8.51
CA THR A 30 -31.27 1.25 8.34
C THR A 30 -30.08 2.19 8.48
N THR A 31 -29.54 2.30 9.70
CA THR A 31 -28.25 2.97 9.93
C THR A 31 -27.16 2.15 9.23
N MET A 32 -26.63 2.66 8.12
CA MET A 32 -25.38 2.20 7.54
C MET A 32 -24.27 2.44 8.57
N LEU A 33 -23.88 1.38 9.27
CA LEU A 33 -22.62 1.32 10.00
C LEU A 33 -21.50 1.31 8.97
N CYS A 34 -20.98 2.49 8.63
CA CYS A 34 -19.62 2.59 8.11
C CYS A 34 -18.70 2.08 9.23
N GLY A 35 -18.20 0.86 9.10
CA GLY A 35 -17.13 0.38 9.96
C GLY A 35 -15.94 1.32 9.82
N PRO A 36 -15.25 1.70 10.92
CA PRO A 36 -14.03 2.46 10.79
C PRO A 36 -13.06 1.65 9.94
N ALA A 37 -12.57 2.25 8.84
CA ALA A 37 -11.34 1.78 8.24
C ALA A 37 -10.31 1.77 9.37
N LEU A 38 -9.86 0.57 9.79
CA LEU A 38 -8.85 0.43 10.81
C LEU A 38 -7.56 1.07 10.27
N ALA A 39 -7.38 2.36 10.56
CA ALA A 39 -6.11 3.02 10.38
C ALA A 39 -5.07 2.23 11.18
N ALA A 40 -3.91 1.99 10.57
CA ALA A 40 -2.79 1.40 11.29
C ALA A 40 -2.55 2.20 12.58
N PRO A 41 -2.26 1.55 13.73
CA PRO A 41 -2.09 2.25 15.00
C PRO A 41 -1.10 3.41 14.84
N GLU A 42 -1.55 4.64 15.08
CA GLU A 42 -0.68 5.80 14.98
C GLU A 42 0.33 5.76 16.13
N MET A 43 1.61 5.89 15.78
CA MET A 43 2.69 5.93 16.76
C MET A 43 2.54 7.16 17.68
N PRO A 44 2.62 7.01 19.02
CA PRO A 44 2.45 8.14 19.94
C PRO A 44 3.45 9.28 19.72
N SER A 45 2.98 10.52 19.85
CA SER A 45 3.81 11.73 19.73
C SER A 45 4.52 12.07 21.04
N CYS A 46 5.83 12.29 20.96
CA CYS A 46 6.65 12.78 22.06
C CYS A 46 6.46 14.28 22.33
N TYR A 47 6.15 15.07 21.31
CA TYR A 47 5.79 16.48 21.47
C TYR A 47 4.51 16.63 22.29
N VAL A 48 3.46 15.86 21.93
CA VAL A 48 2.19 15.87 22.66
C VAL A 48 2.38 15.34 24.09
N ALA A 49 3.09 14.21 24.26
CA ALA A 49 3.32 13.60 25.57
C ALA A 49 4.07 14.52 26.55
N ASN A 50 4.85 15.48 26.04
CA ASN A 50 5.63 16.43 26.85
C ASN A 50 5.12 17.88 26.77
N GLN A 51 3.95 18.11 26.15
CA GLN A 51 3.30 19.43 26.02
C GLN A 51 4.20 20.49 25.35
N LEU A 52 5.00 20.09 24.37
CA LEU A 52 5.95 20.97 23.64
C LEU A 52 5.34 21.61 22.38
N GLY A 53 4.01 21.66 22.28
CA GLY A 53 3.29 22.11 21.10
C GLY A 53 3.28 21.08 19.97
N SER A 54 3.12 21.54 18.74
CA SER A 54 3.11 20.68 17.55
C SER A 54 4.52 20.47 17.00
N PRO A 55 4.87 19.25 16.56
CA PRO A 55 6.12 19.03 15.86
C PRO A 55 6.16 19.84 14.56
N THR A 56 7.36 20.27 14.15
CA THR A 56 7.56 20.80 12.80
C THR A 56 7.22 19.75 11.75
N ALA A 57 6.81 20.19 10.56
CA ALA A 57 6.56 19.28 9.43
C ALA A 57 7.77 18.37 9.17
N ALA A 58 7.51 17.14 8.73
CA ALA A 58 8.55 16.16 8.48
C ALA A 58 9.53 16.68 7.42
N GLN A 59 10.82 16.48 7.65
CA GLN A 59 11.84 16.80 6.65
C GLN A 59 11.80 15.79 5.50
N ARG A 60 11.50 14.53 5.84
CA ARG A 60 11.56 13.39 4.94
C ARG A 60 10.28 12.57 5.04
N ALA A 61 9.84 12.04 3.91
CA ALA A 61 8.80 11.03 3.84
C ALA A 61 9.31 9.80 3.09
N LEU A 62 9.17 8.63 3.70
CA LEU A 62 9.52 7.33 3.13
C LEU A 62 8.24 6.53 2.85
N PHE A 63 8.06 6.10 1.60
CA PHE A 63 7.01 5.18 1.20
C PHE A 63 7.66 3.89 0.72
N LEU A 64 7.57 2.84 1.53
CA LEU A 64 8.09 1.52 1.19
C LEU A 64 6.95 0.67 0.64
N MET A 65 7.10 0.15 -0.57
CA MET A 65 6.12 -0.72 -1.22
C MET A 65 6.74 -2.09 -1.48
N ILE A 66 6.12 -3.16 -1.00
CA ILE A 66 6.64 -4.53 -1.13
C ILE A 66 5.66 -5.37 -1.94
N ASP A 67 6.12 -5.82 -3.09
CA ASP A 67 5.41 -6.77 -3.93
C ASP A 67 5.62 -8.20 -3.40
N GLN A 68 4.55 -8.82 -2.94
CA GLN A 68 4.59 -10.17 -2.40
C GLN A 68 4.71 -11.25 -3.48
N THR A 69 4.70 -10.91 -4.78
CA THR A 69 5.05 -11.88 -5.83
C THR A 69 6.56 -11.98 -6.03
N THR A 70 7.33 -11.07 -5.45
CA THR A 70 8.79 -10.99 -5.63
C THR A 70 9.53 -11.66 -4.49
N VAL A 71 10.18 -12.78 -4.78
CA VAL A 71 11.02 -13.50 -3.80
C VAL A 71 12.44 -12.94 -3.84
N LEU A 72 12.88 -12.34 -2.74
CA LEU A 72 14.25 -11.86 -2.57
C LEU A 72 15.13 -12.94 -1.92
N ASP A 73 16.39 -13.01 -2.35
CA ASP A 73 17.40 -13.79 -1.64
C ASP A 73 17.91 -13.08 -0.37
N ASP A 74 18.62 -13.81 0.50
CA ASP A 74 19.11 -13.27 1.77
C ASP A 74 20.04 -12.05 1.60
N LYS A 75 20.75 -11.94 0.47
CA LYS A 75 21.64 -10.81 0.19
C LYS A 75 20.82 -9.55 -0.10
N LEU A 76 19.79 -9.66 -0.92
CA LEU A 76 18.87 -8.57 -1.23
C LEU A 76 18.06 -8.15 0.01
N VAL A 77 17.62 -9.10 0.84
CA VAL A 77 16.98 -8.79 2.13
C VAL A 77 17.92 -8.02 3.06
N SER A 78 19.19 -8.45 3.16
CA SER A 78 20.21 -7.73 3.94
C SER A 78 20.47 -6.32 3.40
N GLU A 79 20.51 -6.16 2.08
CA GLU A 79 20.69 -4.87 1.43
C GLU A 79 19.52 -3.92 1.66
N LEU A 80 18.28 -4.41 1.53
CA LEU A 80 17.07 -3.67 1.88
C LEU A 80 17.16 -3.15 3.32
N GLY A 81 17.56 -4.03 4.27
CA GLY A 81 17.77 -3.65 5.66
C GLY A 81 18.76 -2.49 5.82
N ARG A 82 19.90 -2.52 5.10
CA ARG A 82 20.90 -1.43 5.13
C ARG A 82 20.35 -0.11 4.57
N HIS A 83 19.60 -0.14 3.47
CA HIS A 83 18.96 1.06 2.92
C HIS A 83 17.94 1.64 3.91
N LEU A 84 17.10 0.80 4.52
CA LEU A 84 16.11 1.25 5.50
C LEU A 84 16.75 1.85 6.75
N GLN A 85 17.86 1.29 7.24
CA GLN A 85 18.64 1.91 8.34
C GLN A 85 19.13 3.32 7.98
N GLY A 86 19.50 3.54 6.71
CA GLY A 86 19.91 4.85 6.21
C GLY A 86 18.77 5.86 6.11
N LEU A 87 17.55 5.38 5.79
CA LEU A 87 16.37 6.23 5.53
C LEU A 87 15.56 6.56 6.79
N LEU A 88 15.50 5.63 7.74
CA LEU A 88 14.75 5.81 8.99
C LEU A 88 15.58 6.63 9.97
N ARG A 89 15.40 7.96 9.93
CA ARG A 89 16.06 8.91 10.84
C ARG A 89 15.03 9.81 11.54
N PRO A 90 15.37 10.45 12.67
CA PRO A 90 14.54 11.53 13.22
C PRO A 90 14.19 12.58 12.15
N GLY A 91 12.95 13.07 12.18
CA GLY A 91 12.35 13.91 11.15
C GLY A 91 11.79 13.17 9.93
N THR A 92 11.57 11.85 10.01
CA THR A 92 11.06 11.02 8.91
C THR A 92 9.66 10.51 9.22
N THR A 93 8.70 10.84 8.36
CA THR A 93 7.41 10.13 8.30
C THR A 93 7.57 8.94 7.38
N PHE A 94 7.07 7.76 7.77
CA PHE A 94 7.14 6.57 6.95
C PHE A 94 5.77 5.91 6.78
N ARG A 95 5.59 5.23 5.66
CA ARG A 95 4.48 4.32 5.38
C ARG A 95 5.00 3.08 4.69
N VAL A 96 4.57 1.91 5.16
CA VAL A 96 4.93 0.61 4.60
C VAL A 96 3.68 -0.01 4.00
N TYR A 97 3.78 -0.41 2.74
CA TYR A 97 2.73 -1.07 1.99
C TYR A 97 3.19 -2.44 1.54
N SER A 98 2.27 -3.39 1.49
CA SER A 98 2.44 -4.61 0.72
C SER A 98 1.33 -4.73 -0.32
N PHE A 99 1.62 -5.34 -1.46
CA PHE A 99 0.63 -5.60 -2.49
C PHE A 99 0.98 -6.88 -3.25
N SER A 100 0.04 -7.39 -4.06
CA SER A 100 0.25 -8.53 -4.96
C SER A 100 -0.84 -8.55 -6.04
N ALA A 101 -1.35 -9.73 -6.39
CA ALA A 101 -2.53 -9.93 -7.24
C ALA A 101 -3.84 -9.49 -6.58
N TYR A 102 -4.68 -8.74 -7.30
CA TYR A 102 -6.06 -8.49 -6.86
C TYR A 102 -6.86 -9.79 -6.65
N ALA A 103 -6.55 -10.85 -7.41
CA ALA A 103 -7.32 -12.09 -7.44
C ALA A 103 -7.23 -12.98 -6.17
N GLN A 104 -6.38 -12.66 -5.19
CA GLN A 104 -6.10 -13.57 -4.05
C GLN A 104 -6.38 -12.95 -2.67
N GLY A 105 -7.14 -11.86 -2.59
CA GLY A 105 -7.45 -11.20 -1.31
C GLY A 105 -6.25 -10.48 -0.67
N ARG A 106 -5.14 -10.38 -1.40
CA ARG A 106 -3.87 -9.75 -1.00
C ARG A 106 -3.67 -8.43 -1.74
N TYR A 107 -4.64 -7.54 -1.55
CA TYR A 107 -4.69 -6.20 -2.11
C TYR A 107 -3.59 -5.31 -1.51
N LEU A 108 -3.45 -4.09 -2.06
CA LEU A 108 -2.66 -3.05 -1.44
C LEU A 108 -3.09 -2.83 0.02
N GLN A 109 -2.18 -3.06 0.95
CA GLN A 109 -2.41 -2.96 2.39
C GLN A 109 -1.32 -2.09 3.02
N GLN A 110 -1.72 -1.05 3.75
CA GLN A 110 -0.80 -0.31 4.62
C GLN A 110 -0.51 -1.18 5.86
N ARG A 111 0.74 -1.62 6.00
CA ARG A 111 1.22 -2.49 7.09
C ARG A 111 1.63 -1.69 8.31
N ALA A 112 2.28 -0.56 8.08
CA ALA A 112 2.71 0.34 9.14
C ALA A 112 2.75 1.78 8.66
N ALA A 113 2.60 2.71 9.59
CA ALA A 113 2.83 4.13 9.37
C ALA A 113 3.25 4.80 10.69
N GLY A 114 3.93 5.93 10.57
CA GLY A 114 4.25 6.76 11.72
C GLY A 114 5.29 7.83 11.41
N THR A 115 5.62 8.63 12.43
CA THR A 115 6.61 9.71 12.31
C THR A 115 7.69 9.56 13.36
N LEU A 116 8.93 9.39 12.93
CA LEU A 116 10.10 9.53 13.78
C LEU A 116 10.31 11.02 14.00
N GLU A 117 9.85 11.55 15.12
CA GLU A 117 9.87 12.99 15.38
C GLU A 117 11.32 13.51 15.52
N ALA A 118 11.53 14.76 15.08
CA ALA A 118 12.83 15.40 15.20
C ALA A 118 13.04 15.96 16.61
N PRO A 119 14.28 15.97 17.13
CA PRO A 119 14.59 16.70 18.36
C PRO A 119 14.33 18.20 18.19
N LEU A 120 14.24 18.91 19.32
CA LEU A 120 14.24 20.37 19.32
C LEU A 120 15.61 20.85 18.81
N VAL A 121 15.64 21.32 17.56
CA VAL A 121 16.85 21.86 16.91
C VAL A 121 17.05 23.34 17.18
N ASP A 122 15.99 24.05 17.55
CA ASP A 122 16.07 25.45 17.98
C ASP A 122 16.66 25.50 19.39
N GLN A 123 17.87 26.07 19.50
CA GLN A 123 18.59 26.12 20.75
C GLN A 123 17.91 27.04 21.78
N SER A 124 17.28 28.13 21.33
CA SER A 124 16.59 29.06 22.23
C SER A 124 15.37 28.40 22.88
N LEU A 125 14.60 27.63 22.09
CA LEU A 125 13.46 26.86 22.59
C LEU A 125 13.93 25.76 23.54
N ARG A 126 15.04 25.08 23.20
CA ARG A 126 15.60 24.03 24.04
C ARG A 126 16.09 24.55 25.38
N ASP A 127 16.78 25.70 25.39
CA ASP A 127 17.29 26.34 26.61
C ASP A 127 16.15 26.91 27.48
N ALA A 128 15.05 27.36 26.86
CA ALA A 128 13.84 27.80 27.57
C ALA A 128 13.00 26.63 28.13
N THR A 129 13.27 25.39 27.72
CA THR A 129 12.51 24.21 28.16
C THR A 129 13.04 23.70 29.50
N ALA A 130 12.14 23.44 30.44
CA ALA A 130 12.51 22.90 31.74
C ALA A 130 13.31 21.58 31.61
N VAL A 131 14.42 21.46 32.36
CA VAL A 131 15.37 20.33 32.28
C VAL A 131 14.68 18.96 32.39
N LYS A 132 13.70 18.83 33.30
CA LYS A 132 12.93 17.60 33.47
C LYS A 132 12.12 17.25 32.23
N THR A 133 11.45 18.23 31.64
CA THR A 133 10.68 18.08 30.40
C THR A 133 11.60 17.69 29.25
N LEU A 134 12.76 18.36 29.12
CA LEU A 134 13.72 18.04 28.07
C LEU A 134 14.26 16.61 28.20
N LYS A 135 14.59 16.17 29.42
CA LYS A 135 15.04 14.79 29.68
C LYS A 135 13.96 13.75 29.32
N ASN A 136 12.70 14.01 29.67
CA ASN A 136 11.59 13.12 29.34
C ASN A 136 11.32 13.07 27.83
N PHE A 137 11.41 14.23 27.17
CA PHE A 137 11.26 14.34 25.72
C PHE A 137 12.36 13.58 24.97
N ASP A 138 13.64 13.79 25.34
CA ASP A 138 14.77 13.10 24.71
C ASP A 138 14.68 11.57 24.93
N ALA A 139 14.25 11.12 26.12
CA ALA A 139 13.99 9.71 26.40
C ALA A 139 12.80 9.14 25.58
N CYS A 140 11.75 9.93 25.40
CA CYS A 140 10.62 9.57 24.55
C CYS A 140 11.07 9.41 23.10
N LEU A 141 11.81 10.37 22.53
CA LEU A 141 12.29 10.31 21.15
C LEU A 141 13.15 9.07 20.89
N LYS A 142 14.04 8.74 21.83
CA LYS A 142 14.85 7.52 21.75
C LYS A 142 13.98 6.25 21.70
N SER A 143 12.92 6.21 22.51
CA SER A 143 12.00 5.07 22.58
C SER A 143 11.12 4.98 21.33
N GLN A 144 10.63 6.13 20.84
CA GLN A 144 9.86 6.24 19.59
C GLN A 144 10.70 5.79 18.40
N TYR A 145 11.98 6.18 18.33
CA TYR A 145 12.89 5.72 17.29
C TYR A 145 13.06 4.20 17.29
N ALA A 146 13.35 3.62 18.45
CA ALA A 146 13.49 2.17 18.59
C ALA A 146 12.19 1.43 18.21
N TYR A 147 11.04 1.93 18.66
CA TYR A 147 9.73 1.37 18.32
C TYR A 147 9.42 1.47 16.82
N GLY A 148 9.58 2.65 16.21
CA GLY A 148 9.26 2.88 14.81
C GLY A 148 10.15 2.07 13.85
N THR A 149 11.45 2.00 14.11
CA THR A 149 12.37 1.17 13.32
C THR A 149 12.05 -0.32 13.44
N LYS A 150 11.69 -0.80 14.65
CA LYS A 150 11.23 -2.17 14.87
C LYS A 150 9.92 -2.45 14.12
N LEU A 151 8.95 -1.54 14.17
CA LEU A 151 7.67 -1.66 13.47
C LEU A 151 7.87 -1.79 11.95
N VAL A 152 8.77 -0.98 11.36
CA VAL A 152 9.12 -1.11 9.94
C VAL A 152 9.78 -2.46 9.65
N ALA A 153 10.77 -2.87 10.45
CA ALA A 153 11.46 -4.15 10.26
C ALA A 153 10.51 -5.35 10.35
N GLU A 154 9.58 -5.35 11.30
CA GLU A 154 8.55 -6.39 11.44
C GLU A 154 7.60 -6.39 10.24
N SER A 155 7.13 -5.22 9.81
CA SER A 155 6.26 -5.08 8.63
C SER A 155 6.91 -5.58 7.35
N VAL A 156 8.21 -5.29 7.17
CA VAL A 156 9.01 -5.77 6.04
C VAL A 156 9.15 -7.29 6.10
N ARG A 157 9.53 -7.84 7.26
CA ARG A 157 9.66 -9.28 7.46
C ARG A 157 8.36 -10.01 7.16
N GLU A 158 7.23 -9.51 7.64
CA GLU A 158 5.91 -10.11 7.42
C GLU A 158 5.48 -10.03 5.96
N ALA A 159 5.70 -8.88 5.31
CA ALA A 159 5.41 -8.72 3.89
C ALA A 159 6.22 -9.70 3.04
N LEU A 160 7.53 -9.83 3.32
CA LEU A 160 8.44 -10.74 2.62
C LEU A 160 8.13 -12.23 2.89
N GLN A 161 7.81 -12.61 4.14
CA GLN A 161 7.39 -13.97 4.49
C GLN A 161 6.07 -14.37 3.82
N GLY A 162 5.20 -13.40 3.56
CA GLY A 162 3.99 -13.61 2.77
C GLY A 162 4.26 -13.85 1.28
N SER A 163 5.50 -13.71 0.80
CA SER A 163 5.77 -13.73 -0.63
C SER A 163 5.74 -15.14 -1.21
N SER A 164 5.20 -15.29 -2.43
CA SER A 164 5.14 -16.58 -3.11
C SER A 164 5.10 -16.43 -4.63
N GLU A 165 5.83 -17.31 -5.30
CA GLU A 165 5.81 -17.46 -6.76
C GLU A 165 4.46 -18.00 -7.29
N ALA A 166 3.62 -18.57 -6.42
CA ALA A 166 2.28 -19.05 -6.79
C ALA A 166 1.27 -17.90 -7.03
N LEU A 167 1.67 -16.66 -6.76
CA LEU A 167 0.87 -15.47 -7.02
C LEU A 167 1.01 -15.08 -8.51
N ALA A 168 0.24 -15.75 -9.37
CA ALA A 168 0.45 -15.74 -10.82
C ALA A 168 0.22 -14.40 -11.56
N ARG A 169 -0.18 -13.31 -10.88
CA ARG A 169 -0.48 -12.00 -11.50
C ARG A 169 -0.14 -10.86 -10.55
N SER A 170 0.83 -10.00 -10.84
CA SER A 170 1.06 -8.80 -10.03
C SER A 170 0.41 -7.58 -10.70
N ASP A 171 -0.52 -6.92 -10.00
CA ASP A 171 -1.14 -5.67 -10.43
C ASP A 171 -0.28 -4.47 -9.96
N VAL A 172 0.98 -4.43 -10.44
CA VAL A 172 2.02 -3.50 -9.98
C VAL A 172 1.62 -2.06 -10.28
N LEU A 173 1.18 -1.77 -11.51
CA LEU A 173 0.79 -0.43 -11.96
C LEU A 173 -0.30 0.19 -11.08
N ALA A 174 -1.39 -0.55 -10.86
CA ALA A 174 -2.52 -0.06 -10.08
C ALA A 174 -2.13 0.14 -8.61
N SER A 175 -1.32 -0.76 -8.06
CA SER A 175 -0.83 -0.67 -6.68
C SER A 175 0.07 0.54 -6.47
N ILE A 176 1.01 0.77 -7.37
CA ILE A 176 1.89 1.96 -7.38
C ILE A 176 1.06 3.24 -7.53
N ALA A 177 0.14 3.27 -8.51
CA ALA A 177 -0.71 4.44 -8.73
C ALA A 177 -1.58 4.77 -7.52
N ALA A 178 -2.13 3.78 -6.83
CA ALA A 178 -2.94 3.99 -5.62
C ALA A 178 -2.14 4.59 -4.46
N VAL A 179 -0.86 4.22 -4.30
CA VAL A 179 0.01 4.82 -3.26
C VAL A 179 0.36 6.27 -3.57
N SER A 180 0.38 6.68 -4.84
CA SER A 180 0.74 8.05 -5.23
C SER A 180 -0.08 9.13 -4.51
N GLN A 181 -1.36 8.87 -4.22
CA GLN A 181 -2.19 9.79 -3.46
C GLN A 181 -1.64 10.03 -2.04
N ALA A 182 -1.24 8.97 -1.34
CA ALA A 182 -0.64 9.09 -0.02
C ALA A 182 0.72 9.81 -0.08
N VAL A 183 1.48 9.63 -1.18
CA VAL A 183 2.74 10.35 -1.42
C VAL A 183 2.48 11.84 -1.56
N ARG A 184 1.54 12.23 -2.43
CA ARG A 184 1.14 13.61 -2.66
C ARG A 184 0.63 14.30 -1.39
N ASP A 185 -0.27 13.65 -0.65
CA ASP A 185 -0.93 14.23 0.53
C ASP A 185 -0.01 14.39 1.74
N THR A 186 1.14 13.70 1.75
CA THR A 186 2.10 13.82 2.85
C THR A 186 2.99 15.04 2.67
N ALA A 187 2.90 16.02 3.57
CA ALA A 187 3.79 17.18 3.56
C ALA A 187 5.20 16.80 4.04
N ALA A 188 6.20 16.87 3.15
CA ALA A 188 7.61 16.72 3.48
C ALA A 188 8.49 17.42 2.45
N GLN A 189 9.69 17.87 2.86
CA GLN A 189 10.65 18.51 1.94
C GLN A 189 11.24 17.52 0.93
N GLN A 190 11.41 16.26 1.35
CA GLN A 190 11.96 15.20 0.53
C GLN A 190 11.03 13.97 0.61
N LYS A 191 10.61 13.46 -0.55
CA LYS A 191 9.77 12.26 -0.66
C LYS A 191 10.54 11.17 -1.37
N THR A 192 10.65 10.01 -0.73
CA THR A 192 11.33 8.83 -1.25
C THR A 192 10.34 7.69 -1.34
N VAL A 193 10.17 7.13 -2.53
CA VAL A 193 9.40 5.90 -2.76
C VAL A 193 10.39 4.78 -3.03
N LEU A 194 10.45 3.79 -2.14
CA LEU A 194 11.24 2.58 -2.33
C LEU A 194 10.29 1.44 -2.66
N ILE A 195 10.44 0.87 -3.85
CA ILE A 195 9.63 -0.22 -4.38
C ILE A 195 10.49 -1.48 -4.39
N VAL A 196 10.01 -2.51 -3.72
CA VAL A 196 10.61 -3.85 -3.70
C VAL A 196 9.72 -4.75 -4.55
N SER A 197 10.09 -4.94 -5.81
CA SER A 197 9.29 -5.67 -6.80
C SER A 197 10.16 -6.11 -7.97
N ASP A 198 9.79 -7.21 -8.62
CA ASP A 198 10.30 -7.61 -9.93
C ASP A 198 9.95 -6.59 -11.03
N MET A 199 8.99 -5.71 -10.76
CA MET A 199 8.44 -4.72 -11.66
C MET A 199 7.79 -5.32 -12.91
N LEU A 200 7.47 -6.62 -12.88
CA LEU A 200 6.90 -7.34 -14.01
C LEU A 200 5.38 -7.30 -13.91
N GLU A 201 4.81 -6.27 -14.54
CA GLU A 201 3.37 -6.08 -14.63
C GLU A 201 2.68 -7.33 -15.22
N ASN A 202 1.58 -7.77 -14.61
CA ASN A 202 0.76 -8.85 -15.13
C ASN A 202 -0.73 -8.64 -14.81
N SER A 203 -1.30 -7.57 -15.36
CA SER A 203 -2.69 -7.17 -15.16
C SER A 203 -3.51 -7.24 -16.46
N SER A 204 -4.75 -6.75 -16.38
CA SER A 204 -5.61 -6.53 -17.55
C SER A 204 -5.18 -5.35 -18.42
N ILE A 205 -4.30 -4.45 -17.93
CA ILE A 205 -3.85 -3.25 -18.65
C ILE A 205 -2.63 -3.58 -19.51
N SER A 206 -1.67 -4.25 -18.90
CA SER A 206 -0.42 -4.66 -19.51
C SER A 206 0.04 -5.98 -18.90
N SER A 207 0.88 -6.70 -19.63
CA SER A 207 1.54 -7.89 -19.11
C SER A 207 2.93 -7.98 -19.70
N PHE A 208 3.96 -8.12 -18.87
CA PHE A 208 5.35 -8.32 -19.27
C PHE A 208 5.74 -9.79 -19.31
N TYR A 209 4.77 -10.67 -19.14
CA TYR A 209 4.93 -12.12 -19.21
C TYR A 209 4.36 -12.71 -20.51
N SER A 210 5.00 -13.76 -20.99
CA SER A 210 4.45 -14.72 -21.97
C SER A 210 5.09 -16.08 -21.72
N GLN A 211 4.31 -17.15 -21.64
CA GLN A 211 4.79 -18.51 -21.40
C GLN A 211 5.78 -18.62 -20.21
N GLU A 212 5.44 -18.00 -19.07
CA GLU A 212 6.25 -17.99 -17.83
C GLU A 212 7.62 -17.31 -17.98
N ARG A 213 7.81 -16.50 -19.02
CA ARG A 213 9.03 -15.73 -19.28
C ARG A 213 8.70 -14.27 -19.47
N MET A 214 9.70 -13.44 -19.21
CA MET A 214 9.65 -12.04 -19.60
C MET A 214 9.60 -11.95 -21.13
N ARG A 215 8.57 -11.33 -21.69
CA ARG A 215 8.49 -11.08 -23.13
C ARG A 215 9.31 -9.85 -23.52
N GLN A 216 9.46 -9.63 -24.82
CA GLN A 216 9.95 -8.35 -25.31
C GLN A 216 8.96 -7.23 -24.98
N ILE A 217 9.47 -6.17 -24.34
CA ILE A 217 8.70 -5.00 -23.93
C ILE A 217 8.95 -3.88 -24.94
N ASP A 218 7.89 -3.33 -25.51
CA ASP A 218 7.91 -2.04 -26.22
C ASP A 218 7.38 -0.98 -25.24
N ALA A 219 8.30 -0.29 -24.56
CA ALA A 219 7.95 0.67 -23.51
C ALA A 219 6.94 1.73 -23.99
N ALA A 220 7.08 2.23 -25.22
CA ALA A 220 6.19 3.24 -25.76
C ALA A 220 4.78 2.68 -26.02
N GLN A 221 4.68 1.44 -26.54
CA GLN A 221 3.38 0.78 -26.70
C GLN A 221 2.70 0.51 -25.36
N GLU A 222 3.45 0.03 -24.36
CA GLU A 222 2.88 -0.27 -23.05
C GLU A 222 2.43 1.00 -22.33
N LEU A 223 3.19 2.09 -22.39
CA LEU A 223 2.78 3.38 -21.82
C LEU A 223 1.48 3.91 -22.45
N ARG A 224 1.30 3.75 -23.77
CA ARG A 224 0.02 4.10 -24.43
C ARG A 224 -1.16 3.29 -23.89
N LYS A 225 -0.95 2.03 -23.48
CA LYS A 225 -2.02 1.23 -22.85
C LYS A 225 -2.38 1.79 -21.48
N VAL A 226 -1.38 2.18 -20.68
CA VAL A 226 -1.57 2.81 -19.36
C VAL A 226 -2.39 4.10 -19.50
N GLU A 227 -2.04 4.95 -20.47
CA GLU A 227 -2.78 6.19 -20.76
C GLU A 227 -4.22 5.91 -21.20
N LYS A 228 -4.42 4.96 -22.11
CA LYS A 228 -5.75 4.57 -22.58
C LYS A 228 -6.62 3.98 -21.46
N ALA A 229 -6.00 3.28 -20.51
CA ALA A 229 -6.65 2.76 -19.31
C ALA A 229 -6.90 3.84 -18.25
N ASN A 230 -6.44 5.08 -18.47
CA ASN A 230 -6.58 6.21 -17.56
C ASN A 230 -6.02 5.93 -16.16
N VAL A 231 -4.95 5.14 -16.06
CA VAL A 231 -4.21 4.98 -14.82
C VAL A 231 -3.45 6.28 -14.56
N ARG A 232 -3.87 7.00 -13.53
CA ARG A 232 -3.28 8.29 -13.15
C ARG A 232 -2.56 8.14 -11.82
N ALA A 233 -1.40 8.75 -11.73
CA ALA A 233 -0.63 8.85 -10.50
C ALA A 233 0.06 10.22 -10.46
N ASP A 234 0.37 10.67 -9.26
CA ASP A 234 1.13 11.90 -9.02
C ASP A 234 1.86 11.73 -7.68
N PHE A 235 3.18 11.69 -7.76
CA PHE A 235 4.06 11.46 -6.63
C PHE A 235 4.62 12.75 -6.04
N ASP A 236 4.13 13.91 -6.48
CA ASP A 236 4.54 15.22 -5.96
C ASP A 236 6.07 15.41 -5.91
N GLY A 237 6.73 15.12 -7.03
CA GLY A 237 8.17 15.26 -7.20
C GLY A 237 9.04 14.21 -6.49
N ALA A 238 8.45 13.10 -6.01
CA ALA A 238 9.20 12.10 -5.25
C ALA A 238 10.35 11.45 -6.06
N SER A 239 11.41 11.10 -5.34
CA SER A 239 12.49 10.25 -5.87
C SER A 239 12.12 8.79 -5.67
N VAL A 240 12.07 8.04 -6.77
CA VAL A 240 11.68 6.63 -6.80
C VAL A 240 12.92 5.76 -6.93
N TYR A 241 12.99 4.72 -6.12
CA TYR A 241 14.02 3.69 -6.15
C TYR A 241 13.34 2.33 -6.23
N VAL A 242 13.85 1.47 -7.10
CA VAL A 242 13.37 0.10 -7.28
C VAL A 242 14.46 -0.86 -6.87
N MET A 243 14.11 -1.89 -6.11
CA MET A 243 14.95 -3.05 -5.80
C MET A 243 14.21 -4.32 -6.19
N GLY A 244 14.94 -5.28 -6.77
CA GLY A 244 14.42 -6.59 -7.15
C GLY A 244 13.97 -6.70 -8.61
N ALA A 245 14.18 -5.66 -9.43
CA ALA A 245 13.67 -5.63 -10.80
C ALA A 245 14.19 -6.80 -11.64
N GLY A 246 13.30 -7.38 -12.45
CA GLY A 246 13.64 -8.47 -13.37
C GLY A 246 13.88 -9.84 -12.73
N ILE A 247 13.70 -9.97 -11.41
CA ILE A 247 13.64 -11.28 -10.75
C ILE A 247 12.46 -12.05 -11.33
N VAL A 248 12.69 -13.27 -11.79
CA VAL A 248 11.61 -14.18 -12.19
C VAL A 248 11.91 -15.54 -11.59
N PRO A 249 10.89 -16.22 -11.04
CA PRO A 249 10.99 -17.60 -10.61
C PRO A 249 11.65 -18.49 -11.66
N GLU A 250 12.56 -19.38 -11.25
CA GLU A 250 13.00 -20.43 -12.16
C GLU A 250 11.84 -21.40 -12.41
N PRO A 251 11.51 -21.74 -13.67
CA PRO A 251 10.44 -22.69 -13.95
C PRO A 251 10.75 -24.04 -13.29
N LYS A 252 9.77 -24.62 -12.58
CA LYS A 252 9.93 -25.94 -11.97
C LYS A 252 10.28 -26.98 -13.04
N GLY A 253 11.46 -27.59 -12.94
CA GLY A 253 11.96 -28.58 -13.91
C GLY A 253 12.77 -27.99 -15.08
N ALA A 254 13.16 -26.72 -15.02
CA ALA A 254 14.06 -26.12 -16.01
C ALA A 254 15.39 -26.89 -16.10
N ARG A 255 15.68 -27.43 -17.29
CA ARG A 255 16.91 -28.20 -17.57
C ARG A 255 18.13 -27.31 -17.87
N SER A 256 17.95 -25.99 -17.91
CA SER A 256 19.03 -25.02 -18.19
C SER A 256 18.69 -23.63 -17.65
N ALA A 257 19.72 -22.91 -17.18
CA ALA A 257 19.64 -21.52 -16.72
C ALA A 257 19.17 -20.52 -17.81
N ALA A 258 19.13 -20.92 -19.08
CA ALA A 258 18.68 -20.08 -20.20
C ALA A 258 17.20 -19.68 -20.12
N ALA A 259 16.35 -20.44 -19.42
CA ALA A 259 14.94 -20.08 -19.22
C ALA A 259 14.74 -18.87 -18.28
N SER A 260 15.71 -18.62 -17.40
CA SER A 260 15.72 -17.51 -16.44
C SER A 260 16.59 -16.32 -16.90
N TYR A 261 17.35 -16.47 -17.99
CA TYR A 261 18.22 -15.41 -18.49
C TYR A 261 17.43 -14.16 -18.88
N ARG A 262 17.89 -13.00 -18.42
CA ARG A 262 17.35 -11.69 -18.79
C ARG A 262 18.41 -10.96 -19.58
N SER A 263 18.11 -10.70 -20.85
CA SER A 263 19.05 -9.92 -21.66
C SER A 263 19.14 -8.50 -21.11
N PRO A 264 20.31 -7.84 -21.17
CA PRO A 264 20.44 -6.43 -20.81
C PRO A 264 19.40 -5.55 -21.52
N GLN A 265 19.06 -5.88 -22.77
CA GLN A 265 18.02 -5.18 -23.54
C GLN A 265 16.62 -5.32 -22.93
N SER A 266 16.29 -6.50 -22.39
CA SER A 266 15.00 -6.73 -21.72
C SER A 266 14.89 -5.92 -20.43
N ILE A 267 15.97 -5.87 -19.63
CA ILE A 267 16.03 -5.07 -18.41
C ILE A 267 15.95 -3.58 -18.74
N GLU A 268 16.64 -3.12 -19.78
CA GLU A 268 16.59 -1.71 -20.21
C GLU A 268 15.20 -1.32 -20.71
N ALA A 269 14.52 -2.19 -21.45
CA ALA A 269 13.15 -1.94 -21.89
C ALA A 269 12.17 -1.85 -20.70
N LEU A 270 12.35 -2.70 -19.69
CA LEU A 270 11.58 -2.65 -18.44
C LEU A 270 11.83 -1.34 -17.70
N ARG A 271 13.10 -0.95 -17.52
CA ARG A 271 13.49 0.33 -16.94
C ARG A 271 12.86 1.50 -17.69
N THR A 272 12.97 1.51 -19.02
CA THR A 272 12.44 2.59 -19.89
C THR A 272 10.93 2.75 -19.71
N PHE A 273 10.19 1.64 -19.60
CA PHE A 273 8.77 1.69 -19.31
C PHE A 273 8.48 2.37 -17.96
N TRP A 274 9.13 1.91 -16.89
CA TRP A 274 8.88 2.43 -15.55
C TRP A 274 9.34 3.87 -15.37
N ASP A 275 10.48 4.24 -15.97
CA ASP A 275 10.96 5.62 -16.03
C ASP A 275 9.91 6.54 -16.66
N GLY A 276 9.38 6.17 -17.83
CA GLY A 276 8.33 6.94 -18.50
C GLY A 276 7.00 6.97 -17.75
N PHE A 277 6.66 5.92 -16.98
CA PHE A 277 5.50 5.94 -16.09
C PHE A 277 5.68 6.93 -14.94
N PHE A 278 6.83 6.90 -14.27
CA PHE A 278 7.12 7.80 -13.14
C PHE A 278 7.26 9.26 -13.58
N GLU A 279 7.88 9.53 -14.73
CA GLU A 279 7.99 10.88 -15.30
C GLU A 279 6.59 11.49 -15.53
N ARG A 280 5.68 10.74 -16.18
CA ARG A 280 4.28 11.16 -16.39
C ARG A 280 3.49 11.30 -15.09
N SER A 281 3.98 10.68 -14.02
CA SER A 281 3.38 10.68 -12.69
C SER A 281 4.06 11.66 -11.73
N ASN A 282 4.76 12.68 -12.25
CA ASN A 282 5.45 13.69 -11.44
C ASN A 282 6.41 13.07 -10.39
N ALA A 283 7.22 12.12 -10.83
CA ALA A 283 8.26 11.47 -10.05
C ALA A 283 9.53 11.29 -10.90
N ARG A 284 10.64 10.99 -10.23
CA ARG A 284 11.91 10.68 -10.91
C ARG A 284 12.40 9.31 -10.48
N LEU A 285 12.59 8.39 -11.43
CA LEU A 285 13.24 7.11 -11.17
C LEU A 285 14.76 7.34 -11.02
N VAL A 286 15.23 7.38 -9.77
CA VAL A 286 16.64 7.66 -9.44
C VAL A 286 17.48 6.39 -9.47
N GLY A 287 16.93 5.28 -9.00
CA GLY A 287 17.62 3.98 -8.96
C GLY A 287 16.72 2.85 -9.45
N PHE A 288 17.27 2.00 -10.33
CA PHE A 288 16.58 0.82 -10.84
C PHE A 288 17.47 -0.41 -10.62
N GLY A 289 17.35 -1.01 -9.43
CA GLY A 289 18.12 -2.15 -8.99
C GLY A 289 17.61 -3.44 -9.61
N ALA A 290 18.35 -3.95 -10.60
CA ALA A 290 18.04 -5.17 -11.33
C ALA A 290 19.12 -6.26 -11.08
N PRO A 291 19.10 -6.97 -9.93
CA PRO A 291 18.12 -6.86 -8.84
C PRO A 291 18.57 -5.96 -7.66
N ALA A 292 19.86 -5.66 -7.52
CA ALA A 292 20.41 -4.90 -6.40
C ALA A 292 20.55 -3.40 -6.71
N LEU A 293 20.40 -2.54 -5.70
CA LEU A 293 20.62 -1.10 -5.84
C LEU A 293 22.12 -0.80 -5.63
N LEU A 294 22.80 -0.42 -6.70
CA LEU A 294 24.24 -0.13 -6.65
C LEU A 294 24.58 1.21 -5.99
N THR A 295 23.59 2.08 -5.81
CA THR A 295 23.75 3.42 -5.22
C THR A 295 22.95 3.52 -3.92
N PRO A 296 23.51 4.14 -2.87
CA PRO A 296 22.74 4.46 -1.66
C PRO A 296 21.53 5.33 -1.97
N ILE A 297 20.42 5.05 -1.30
CA ILE A 297 19.23 5.89 -1.34
C ILE A 297 19.50 7.16 -0.53
N ARG A 298 19.18 8.32 -1.11
CA ARG A 298 19.35 9.64 -0.49
C ARG A 298 18.06 10.18 0.10
#